data_AF-A0A1Y5GT88-F1
#
_entry.id   AF-A0A1Y5GT88-F1
#
_cell.length_a   1.000
_cell.length_b   1.000
_cell.length_c   1.000
_cell.angle_alpha   90.00
_cell.angle_beta   90.00
_cell.angle_gamma   90.00
#
_symmetry.space_group_name_H-M   'P 1'
#
loop_
_entity.id
_entity.type
_entity.pdbx_description
1 polymer ?
#
loop_
_entity_poly.entity_id
_entity_poly.type
_entity_poly.pdbx_seq_one_letter_code
_entity_poly.pdbx_strand_id
1 'polypeptide(L)'
;MSLEGIQGILKAGGFLLDSTSGFGDCYKLELGNGWLVSAYCSFEGNPLAGDVDKTSYKDVDIQLHNMVGTSYICSTEQALKENLLCIIDTLRSNSDDDKILKCPKCQIRYVNTNTPTAGQKWQPYLSCSGMQVVAIGDNKGVMCDGVSEKLPAVVNY
;
A
#
# COMPACT_ATOMS: atom_id res chain seq x y z
N MET A 1 -16.17 -1.41 -8.46
CA MET A 1 -15.49 -1.10 -9.75
C MET A 1 -15.47 -2.32 -10.63
N SER A 2 -15.55 -2.18 -11.96
CA SER A 2 -15.60 -3.34 -12.85
C SER A 2 -14.24 -4.05 -12.91
N LEU A 3 -14.23 -5.39 -12.89
CA LEU A 3 -12.97 -6.15 -12.96
C LEU A 3 -12.23 -5.87 -14.28
N GLU A 4 -12.92 -5.94 -15.41
CA GLU A 4 -12.32 -5.70 -16.73
C GLU A 4 -11.81 -4.26 -16.89
N GLY A 5 -12.54 -3.26 -16.38
CA GLY A 5 -12.13 -1.87 -16.45
C GLY A 5 -10.84 -1.60 -15.67
N ILE A 6 -10.77 -2.07 -14.42
CA ILE A 6 -9.57 -1.91 -13.58
C ILE A 6 -8.38 -2.67 -14.18
N GLN A 7 -8.58 -3.90 -14.65
CA GLN A 7 -7.53 -4.66 -15.32
C GLN A 7 -7.02 -3.96 -16.57
N GLY A 8 -7.90 -3.38 -17.37
CA GLY A 8 -7.55 -2.61 -18.55
C GLY A 8 -6.69 -1.39 -18.21
N ILE A 9 -7.07 -0.64 -17.18
CA ILE A 9 -6.33 0.54 -16.72
C ILE A 9 -4.94 0.15 -16.21
N LEU A 10 -4.83 -0.87 -15.35
CA LEU A 10 -3.56 -1.32 -14.79
C LEU A 10 -2.62 -1.85 -15.89
N LYS A 11 -3.11 -2.69 -16.80
CA LYS A 11 -2.32 -3.20 -17.93
C LYS A 11 -1.83 -2.08 -18.84
N ALA A 12 -2.67 -1.08 -19.12
CA ALA A 12 -2.27 0.10 -19.89
C ALA A 12 -1.20 0.93 -19.16
N GLY A 13 -1.22 0.94 -17.83
CA GLY A 13 -0.17 1.51 -16.96
C GLY A 13 1.09 0.65 -16.82
N GLY A 14 1.18 -0.50 -17.50
CA GLY A 14 2.33 -1.39 -17.50
C GLY A 14 2.36 -2.43 -16.36
N PHE A 15 1.29 -2.52 -15.56
CA PHE A 15 1.20 -3.52 -14.51
C PHE A 15 0.93 -4.92 -15.07
N LEU A 16 1.54 -5.92 -14.45
CA LEU A 16 1.35 -7.34 -14.72
C LEU A 16 0.68 -8.02 -13.53
N LEU A 17 -0.27 -8.92 -13.78
CA LEU A 17 -0.87 -9.73 -12.73
C LEU A 17 0.20 -10.64 -12.12
N ASP A 18 0.39 -10.55 -10.82
CA ASP A 18 1.38 -11.33 -10.07
C ASP A 18 0.72 -12.50 -9.34
N SER A 19 -0.40 -12.25 -8.66
CA SER A 19 -1.12 -13.28 -7.92
C SER A 19 -2.60 -12.95 -7.76
N THR A 20 -3.40 -14.01 -7.60
CA THR A 20 -4.83 -13.94 -7.29
C THR A 20 -5.09 -14.71 -6.01
N SER A 21 -5.88 -14.14 -5.11
CA SER A 21 -6.27 -14.76 -3.85
C SER A 21 -7.80 -14.81 -3.69
N GLY A 22 -8.28 -15.36 -2.57
CA GLY A 22 -9.70 -15.25 -2.22
C GLY A 22 -10.16 -13.83 -1.87
N PHE A 23 -9.22 -12.91 -1.65
CA PHE A 23 -9.45 -11.56 -1.12
C PHE A 23 -9.29 -10.46 -2.19
N GLY A 24 -8.60 -10.77 -3.29
CA GLY A 24 -8.25 -9.80 -4.31
C GLY A 24 -7.13 -10.26 -5.22
N ASP A 25 -6.81 -9.40 -6.19
CA ASP A 25 -5.73 -9.57 -7.16
C ASP A 25 -4.58 -8.62 -6.88
N CYS A 26 -3.35 -9.10 -7.03
CA CYS A 26 -2.14 -8.31 -6.88
C CYS A 26 -1.46 -8.15 -8.24
N TYR A 27 -1.18 -6.91 -8.62
CA TYR A 27 -0.42 -6.56 -9.81
C TYR A 27 0.91 -5.91 -9.43
N LYS A 28 1.93 -6.07 -10.29
CA LYS A 28 3.26 -5.48 -10.11
C LYS A 28 3.70 -4.68 -11.33
N LEU A 29 4.45 -3.62 -11.07
CA LEU A 29 5.13 -2.80 -12.07
C LEU A 29 6.59 -2.58 -11.63
N GLU A 30 7.55 -2.86 -12.52
CA GLU A 30 8.96 -2.51 -12.32
C GLU A 30 9.20 -1.04 -12.66
N LEU A 31 9.85 -0.30 -11.76
CA LEU A 31 10.15 1.12 -11.97
C LEU A 31 11.47 1.37 -12.72
N GLY A 32 12.31 0.36 -12.86
CA GLY A 32 13.63 0.44 -13.51
C GLY A 32 14.78 0.90 -12.61
N ASN A 33 14.49 1.32 -11.37
CA ASN A 33 15.47 1.72 -10.35
C ASN A 33 15.69 0.62 -9.26
N GLY A 34 15.32 -0.62 -9.56
CA GLY A 34 15.36 -1.74 -8.62
C GLY A 34 14.14 -1.84 -7.70
N TRP A 35 13.22 -0.87 -7.75
CA TRP A 35 11.96 -0.91 -7.02
C TRP A 35 10.80 -1.44 -7.85
N LEU A 36 9.83 -1.98 -7.13
CA LEU A 36 8.57 -2.48 -7.63
C LEU A 36 7.43 -1.66 -7.02
N VAL A 37 6.40 -1.40 -7.82
CA VAL A 37 5.10 -0.94 -7.34
C VAL A 37 4.14 -2.13 -7.31
N SER A 38 3.34 -2.22 -6.26
CA SER A 38 2.24 -3.16 -6.14
C SER A 38 0.92 -2.43 -6.19
N ALA A 39 -0.01 -2.95 -6.99
CA ALA A 39 -1.41 -2.53 -6.99
C ALA A 39 -2.26 -3.72 -6.52
N TYR A 40 -2.79 -3.64 -5.30
CA TYR A 40 -3.67 -4.65 -4.73
C TYR A 40 -5.13 -4.24 -4.93
N CYS A 41 -5.88 -5.06 -5.66
CA CYS A 41 -7.28 -4.84 -5.99
C CYS A 41 -8.14 -5.72 -5.07
N SER A 42 -8.76 -5.12 -4.05
CA SER A 42 -9.61 -5.85 -3.12
C SER A 42 -10.94 -6.22 -3.77
N PHE A 43 -11.40 -7.47 -3.66
CA PHE A 43 -12.76 -7.83 -4.09
C PHE A 43 -13.81 -7.20 -3.16
N GLU A 44 -15.02 -6.97 -3.68
CA GLU A 44 -16.16 -6.54 -2.88
C GLU A 44 -16.61 -7.62 -1.89
N GLY A 45 -17.09 -7.20 -0.72
CA GLY A 45 -17.63 -8.09 0.32
C GLY A 45 -16.70 -8.41 1.49
N ASN A 46 -17.06 -9.45 2.28
CA ASN A 46 -16.34 -9.90 3.47
C ASN A 46 -15.74 -11.29 3.27
N PRO A 47 -14.42 -11.38 3.02
CA PRO A 47 -13.72 -12.65 2.84
C PRO A 47 -13.78 -13.59 4.04
N LEU A 48 -13.87 -13.08 5.26
CA LEU A 48 -13.95 -13.90 6.47
C LEU A 48 -15.34 -14.51 6.67
N ALA A 49 -16.37 -13.92 6.07
CA ALA A 49 -17.73 -14.44 6.08
C ALA A 49 -18.04 -15.33 4.86
N GLY A 50 -17.09 -15.47 3.91
CA GLY A 50 -17.28 -16.22 2.66
C GLY A 50 -18.17 -15.51 1.64
N ASP A 51 -18.52 -14.25 1.87
CA ASP A 51 -19.41 -13.45 1.03
C ASP A 51 -18.58 -12.43 0.25
N VAL A 52 -17.94 -12.90 -0.83
CA VAL A 52 -17.04 -12.09 -1.67
C VAL A 52 -17.54 -12.12 -3.11
N ASP A 53 -17.81 -10.93 -3.65
CA ASP A 53 -18.07 -10.74 -5.07
C ASP A 53 -16.75 -10.61 -5.83
N LYS A 54 -16.38 -11.68 -6.54
CA LYS A 54 -15.15 -11.71 -7.37
C LYS A 54 -15.33 -11.07 -8.75
N THR A 55 -16.50 -10.52 -9.05
CA THR A 55 -16.77 -9.84 -10.33
C THR A 55 -16.49 -8.34 -10.28
N SER A 56 -16.28 -7.80 -9.08
CA SER A 56 -16.03 -6.39 -8.86
C SER A 56 -14.96 -6.15 -7.81
N TYR A 57 -14.19 -5.07 -7.98
CA TYR A 57 -13.24 -4.60 -6.98
C TYR A 57 -13.84 -3.47 -6.15
N LYS A 58 -13.59 -3.49 -4.85
CA LYS A 58 -13.97 -2.45 -3.90
C LYS A 58 -13.05 -1.24 -3.99
N ASP A 59 -11.74 -1.49 -4.01
CA ASP A 59 -10.68 -0.47 -4.03
C ASP A 59 -9.42 -1.03 -4.71
N VAL A 60 -8.53 -0.12 -5.12
CA VAL A 60 -7.18 -0.44 -5.56
C VAL A 60 -6.18 0.32 -4.69
N ASP A 61 -5.37 -0.39 -3.93
CA ASP A 61 -4.28 0.16 -3.11
C ASP A 61 -2.94 0.02 -3.87
N ILE A 62 -2.35 1.17 -4.21
CA ILE A 62 -1.10 1.28 -4.96
C ILE A 62 0.01 1.81 -4.06
N GLN A 63 1.12 1.10 -3.96
CA GLN A 63 2.26 1.45 -3.11
C GLN A 63 3.55 0.79 -3.59
N LEU A 64 4.71 1.18 -3.04
CA LEU A 64 5.93 0.40 -3.26
C LEU A 64 5.76 -1.00 -2.66
N HIS A 65 6.38 -1.99 -3.31
CA HIS A 65 6.29 -3.38 -2.89
C HIS A 65 6.72 -3.57 -1.42
N ASN A 66 6.15 -4.57 -0.75
CA ASN A 66 6.26 -4.77 0.70
C ASN A 66 5.69 -3.63 1.56
N MET A 67 4.69 -2.90 1.03
CA MET A 67 3.98 -1.81 1.73
C MET A 67 4.91 -0.66 2.16
N VAL A 68 5.98 -0.41 1.42
CA VAL A 68 6.94 0.63 1.77
C VAL A 68 6.39 2.01 1.37
N GLY A 69 6.51 2.97 2.28
CA GLY A 69 6.08 4.35 2.03
C GLY A 69 4.57 4.51 2.02
N THR A 70 4.09 5.44 1.20
CA THR A 70 2.68 5.86 1.10
C THR A 70 1.81 4.82 0.39
N SER A 71 0.60 4.61 0.91
CA SER A 71 -0.49 3.90 0.23
C SER A 71 -1.40 4.88 -0.50
N TYR A 72 -1.65 4.62 -1.78
CA TYR A 72 -2.56 5.40 -2.63
C TYR A 72 -3.78 4.56 -2.96
N ILE A 73 -4.93 4.92 -2.39
CA ILE A 73 -6.17 4.15 -2.48
C ILE A 73 -7.12 4.81 -3.47
N CYS A 74 -7.44 4.12 -4.56
CA CYS A 74 -8.45 4.55 -5.53
C CYS A 74 -9.75 3.75 -5.29
N SER A 75 -10.82 4.44 -4.87
CA SER A 75 -12.12 3.78 -4.59
C SER A 75 -13.04 3.70 -5.81
N THR A 76 -12.67 4.37 -6.91
CA THR A 76 -13.45 4.37 -8.16
C THR A 76 -12.56 4.15 -9.38
N GLU A 77 -13.16 3.61 -10.45
CA GLU A 77 -12.48 3.36 -11.71
C GLU A 77 -11.97 4.67 -12.35
N GLN A 78 -12.77 5.75 -12.23
CA GLN A 78 -12.39 7.08 -12.69
C GLN A 78 -11.20 7.64 -11.91
N ALA A 79 -11.23 7.53 -10.58
CA ALA A 79 -10.13 7.96 -9.72
C ALA A 79 -8.82 7.25 -10.07
N LEU A 80 -8.88 5.93 -10.29
CA LEU A 80 -7.71 5.17 -10.75
C LEU A 80 -7.20 5.70 -12.09
N LYS A 81 -8.09 5.84 -13.08
CA LYS A 81 -7.74 6.28 -14.43
C LYS A 81 -7.08 7.66 -14.46
N GLU A 82 -7.59 8.60 -13.66
CA GLU A 82 -7.09 9.97 -13.61
C GLU A 82 -5.76 10.09 -12.87
N ASN A 83 -5.53 9.26 -11.84
CA ASN A 83 -4.41 9.45 -10.93
C ASN A 83 -3.27 8.44 -11.11
N LEU A 84 -3.47 7.31 -11.81
CA LEU A 84 -2.49 6.22 -11.89
C LEU A 84 -1.09 6.69 -12.31
N LEU A 85 -0.98 7.50 -13.36
CA LEU A 85 0.33 8.00 -13.83
C LEU A 85 1.01 8.88 -12.76
N CYS A 86 0.27 9.79 -12.14
CA CYS A 86 0.77 10.65 -11.08
C CYS A 86 1.24 9.85 -9.86
N ILE A 87 0.49 8.80 -9.49
CA ILE A 87 0.85 7.88 -8.40
C ILE A 87 2.16 7.16 -8.73
N ILE A 88 2.30 6.59 -9.93
CA ILE A 88 3.53 5.90 -10.36
C ILE A 88 4.73 6.85 -10.34
N ASP A 89 4.57 8.06 -10.88
CA ASP A 89 5.64 9.07 -10.91
C ASP A 89 6.06 9.50 -9.50
N THR A 90 5.09 9.64 -8.58
CA THR A 90 5.36 9.98 -7.18
C THR A 90 6.10 8.84 -6.48
N LEU A 91 5.66 7.58 -6.67
CA LEU A 91 6.32 6.40 -6.11
C LEU A 91 7.74 6.22 -6.67
N ARG A 92 7.96 6.54 -7.95
CA ARG A 92 9.30 6.59 -8.56
C ARG A 92 10.16 7.67 -7.90
N SER A 93 9.68 8.90 -7.82
CA SER A 93 10.41 9.99 -7.19
C SER A 93 10.75 9.67 -5.73
N ASN A 94 9.84 9.01 -5.00
CA ASN A 94 10.09 8.61 -3.62
C ASN A 94 11.15 7.51 -3.49
N SER A 95 11.16 6.57 -4.45
CA SER A 95 12.12 5.46 -4.46
C SER A 95 13.51 5.84 -4.97
N ASP A 96 13.61 6.91 -5.75
CA ASP A 96 14.89 7.50 -6.16
C ASP A 96 15.63 8.15 -4.97
N ASP A 97 14.90 8.58 -3.92
CA ASP A 97 15.49 9.00 -2.64
C ASP A 97 15.19 7.99 -1.52
N ASP A 98 15.93 6.89 -1.49
CA ASP A 98 15.80 5.82 -0.48
C ASP A 98 15.71 6.35 0.97
N LYS A 99 16.35 7.49 1.29
CA LYS A 99 16.39 8.06 2.65
C LYS A 99 15.04 8.56 3.15
N ILE A 100 14.12 8.97 2.27
CA ILE A 100 12.79 9.41 2.70
C ILE A 100 11.93 8.22 3.12
N LEU A 101 12.24 7.03 2.58
CA LEU A 101 11.58 5.76 2.88
C LEU A 101 12.17 5.07 4.12
N LYS A 102 13.32 5.52 4.63
CA LYS A 102 13.95 4.98 5.84
C LYS A 102 13.36 5.58 7.12
N CYS A 103 13.28 4.73 8.13
CA CYS A 103 12.91 5.12 9.49
C CYS A 103 13.89 6.17 10.02
N PRO A 104 13.41 7.35 10.49
CA PRO A 104 14.29 8.41 10.94
C PRO A 104 15.07 8.06 12.23
N LYS A 105 14.59 7.08 13.00
CA LYS A 105 15.25 6.68 14.25
C LYS A 105 16.36 5.67 14.03
N CYS A 106 16.09 4.58 13.31
CA CYS A 106 17.11 3.53 13.09
C CYS A 106 17.89 3.68 11.78
N GLN A 107 17.41 4.46 10.82
CA GLN A 107 18.04 4.73 9.51
C GLN A 107 18.32 3.50 8.63
N ILE A 108 17.98 2.30 9.09
CA ILE A 108 18.26 1.03 8.42
C ILE A 108 16.99 0.46 7.78
N ARG A 109 15.89 0.45 8.53
CA ARG A 109 14.62 -0.16 8.12
C ARG A 109 13.76 0.83 7.35
N TYR A 110 12.92 0.30 6.48
CA TYR A 110 11.90 1.09 5.78
C TYR A 110 10.73 1.43 6.70
N VAL A 111 9.98 2.45 6.32
CA VAL A 111 8.70 2.77 6.93
C VAL A 111 7.55 2.29 6.05
N ASN A 112 6.46 1.87 6.68
CA ASN A 112 5.27 1.35 6.04
C ASN A 112 4.00 1.96 6.64
N THR A 113 2.91 1.86 5.89
CA THR A 113 1.58 2.16 6.39
C THR A 113 1.15 1.10 7.41
N ASN A 114 0.42 1.55 8.44
CA ASN A 114 -0.28 0.65 9.35
C ASN A 114 -1.74 0.59 8.95
N THR A 115 -2.11 -0.46 8.20
CA THR A 115 -3.50 -0.69 7.83
C THR A 115 -4.37 -0.85 9.08
N PRO A 116 -5.41 -0.01 9.27
CA PRO A 116 -6.25 -0.07 10.44
C PRO A 116 -7.02 -1.38 10.49
N THR A 117 -7.20 -1.94 11.69
CA THR A 117 -8.19 -2.99 11.90
C THR A 117 -9.60 -2.41 11.91
N ALA A 118 -10.63 -3.26 11.82
CA ALA A 118 -12.02 -2.85 11.76
C ALA A 118 -12.38 -1.87 12.91
N GLY A 119 -12.91 -0.69 12.54
CA GLY A 119 -13.28 0.37 13.47
C GLY A 119 -12.15 1.34 13.85
N GLN A 120 -10.91 1.10 13.40
CA GLN A 120 -9.79 2.03 13.60
C GLN A 120 -9.64 3.00 12.42
N LYS A 121 -9.10 4.19 12.72
CA LYS A 121 -8.72 5.16 11.69
C LYS A 121 -7.28 4.90 11.26
N TRP A 122 -6.98 5.25 10.01
CA TRP A 122 -5.61 5.31 9.51
C TRP A 122 -4.77 6.23 10.40
N GLN A 123 -3.55 5.79 10.71
CA GLN A 123 -2.57 6.64 11.36
C GLN A 123 -2.04 7.67 10.35
N PRO A 124 -1.80 8.92 10.74
CA PRO A 124 -1.32 9.95 9.83
C PRO A 124 0.18 9.82 9.48
N TYR A 125 0.86 8.81 10.02
CA TYR A 125 2.31 8.60 9.90
C TYR A 125 2.64 7.19 9.41
N LEU A 126 3.85 7.05 8.88
CA LEU A 126 4.44 5.76 8.51
C LEU A 126 5.24 5.21 9.71
N SER A 127 5.13 3.92 9.99
CA SER A 127 5.87 3.27 11.08
C SER A 127 7.07 2.51 10.57
N CYS A 128 8.10 2.39 11.40
CA CYS A 128 9.23 1.50 11.12
C CYS A 128 8.74 0.05 10.96
N SER A 129 9.16 -0.63 9.90
CA SER A 129 8.73 -2.01 9.60
C SER A 129 9.14 -3.05 10.63
N GLY A 130 10.04 -2.70 11.56
CA GLY A 130 10.38 -3.54 12.70
C GLY A 130 10.07 -2.90 14.04
N MET A 131 9.08 -2.01 14.07
CA MET A 131 8.44 -1.60 15.32
C MET A 131 7.73 -2.82 15.91
N GLN A 132 8.25 -3.30 17.03
CA GLN A 132 7.67 -4.41 17.78
C GLN A 132 7.65 -4.04 19.25
N VAL A 133 6.50 -4.24 19.88
CA VAL A 133 6.37 -4.23 21.34
C VAL A 133 7.01 -5.53 21.83
N VAL A 134 8.15 -5.43 22.51
CA VAL A 134 8.97 -6.59 22.90
C VAL A 134 8.65 -7.13 24.29
N ALA A 135 7.63 -6.62 24.98
CA ALA A 135 7.23 -7.09 26.31
C ALA A 135 5.81 -6.66 26.71
N ILE A 136 5.26 -7.28 27.76
CA ILE A 136 3.93 -7.03 28.33
C ILE A 136 4.08 -6.59 29.81
N GLY A 137 3.17 -5.77 30.34
CA GLY A 137 3.19 -5.31 31.73
C GLY A 137 4.21 -4.19 31.99
N ASP A 138 4.75 -4.12 33.21
CA ASP A 138 5.72 -3.10 33.64
C ASP A 138 7.04 -3.12 32.84
N ASN A 139 7.29 -4.18 32.09
CA ASN A 139 8.48 -4.36 31.26
C ASN A 139 8.27 -3.95 29.79
N LYS A 140 7.11 -3.35 29.43
CA LYS A 140 6.79 -2.97 28.05
C LYS A 140 7.88 -2.07 27.45
N GLY A 141 8.60 -2.60 26.45
CA GLY A 141 9.58 -1.86 25.66
C GLY A 141 9.22 -1.87 24.18
N VAL A 142 9.68 -0.86 23.44
CA VAL A 142 9.58 -0.79 21.98
C VAL A 142 10.98 -0.87 21.38
N MET A 143 11.22 -1.83 20.48
CA MET A 143 12.54 -2.02 19.87
C MET A 143 12.96 -0.84 18.98
N CYS A 144 12.00 -0.28 18.25
CA CYS A 144 12.14 0.95 17.47
C CYS A 144 10.73 1.51 17.25
N ASP A 145 10.39 2.61 17.91
CA ASP A 145 9.11 3.33 17.80
C ASP A 145 9.09 4.32 16.62
N GLY A 146 10.11 4.28 15.75
CA GLY A 146 10.35 5.33 14.80
C GLY A 146 9.19 5.50 13.83
N VAL A 147 8.54 6.66 13.89
CA VAL A 147 7.54 7.11 12.94
C VAL A 147 8.15 8.11 11.97
N SER A 148 7.64 8.16 10.74
CA SER A 148 8.02 9.14 9.73
C SER A 148 6.77 9.87 9.24
N GLU A 149 6.86 11.20 9.25
CA GLU A 149 5.85 12.11 8.70
C GLU A 149 6.35 12.80 7.42
N LYS A 150 7.50 12.37 6.88
CA LYS A 150 8.10 12.94 5.65
C LYS A 150 7.21 12.73 4.42
N LEU A 151 6.44 11.65 4.43
CA LEU A 151 5.48 11.29 3.41
C LEU A 151 4.13 11.06 4.09
N PRO A 152 3.01 11.36 3.42
CA PRO A 152 1.70 10.98 3.93
C PRO A 152 1.63 9.45 4.07
N ALA A 153 0.99 8.96 5.12
CA ALA A 153 0.75 7.52 5.23
C ALA A 153 -0.19 7.04 4.13
N VAL A 154 -1.30 7.74 3.92
CA VAL A 154 -2.34 7.36 2.97
C VAL A 154 -2.82 8.57 2.19
N VAL A 155 -3.06 8.36 0.90
CA VAL A 155 -3.75 9.30 0.02
C VAL A 155 -4.95 8.58 -0.57
N ASN A 156 -6.15 9.13 -0.41
CA ASN A 156 -7.38 8.56 -0.94
C ASN A 156 -7.87 9.36 -2.14
N TYR A 157 -8.26 8.67 -3.21
CA TYR A 157 -8.86 9.20 -4.43
C TYR A 157 -10.24 8.57 -4.69
#